data_AF-A0A2P8VP92-F1
#
_entry.id   AF-A0A2P8VP92-F1
#
_cell.length_a   1.000
_cell.length_b   1.000
_cell.length_c   1.000
_cell.angle_alpha   90.00
_cell.angle_beta   90.00
_cell.angle_gamma   90.00
#
_symmetry.space_group_name_H-M   'P 1'
#
loop_
_entity.id
_entity.type
_entity.pdbx_description
1 polymer ?
#
loop_
_entity_poly.entity_id
_entity_poly.type
_entity_poly.pdbx_seq_one_letter_code
_entity_poly.pdbx_strand_id
1 'polypeptide(L)'
;MSGFFKVYKGAFKPCNEIGIKRWAYFTLKSFVLLIILLVITSALQYLIIIYSPLFEYVTVADVEKTTLYALIFILAVTFVPSVVYLLRIILRKIK
;
A
#
# COMPACT_ATOMS: atom_id res chain seq x y z
N MET A 1 -14.94 -7.61 7.38
CA MET A 1 -14.19 -6.97 6.27
C MET A 1 -14.75 -5.62 5.79
N SER A 2 -16.07 -5.37 5.76
CA SER A 2 -16.66 -4.13 5.19
C SER A 2 -16.18 -2.81 5.82
N GLY A 3 -15.78 -2.83 7.10
CA GLY A 3 -15.30 -1.63 7.80
C GLY A 3 -13.94 -1.09 7.34
N PHE A 4 -13.02 -1.94 6.88
CA PHE A 4 -11.69 -1.49 6.45
C PHE A 4 -11.79 -0.67 5.15
N PHE A 5 -12.46 -1.19 4.13
CA PHE A 5 -12.67 -0.48 2.87
C PHE A 5 -13.46 0.82 3.03
N LYS A 6 -14.43 0.87 3.96
CA LYS A 6 -15.16 2.10 4.27
C LYS A 6 -14.23 3.16 4.89
N VAL A 7 -13.37 2.78 5.82
CA VAL A 7 -12.36 3.69 6.42
C VAL A 7 -11.29 4.07 5.40
N TYR A 8 -10.87 3.14 4.54
CA TYR A 8 -9.91 3.38 3.46
C TYR A 8 -10.43 4.43 2.47
N LYS A 9 -11.63 4.21 1.89
CA LYS A 9 -12.28 5.19 1.01
C LYS A 9 -12.57 6.51 1.73
N GLY A 10 -12.88 6.42 3.03
CA GLY A 10 -13.08 7.58 3.89
C GLY A 10 -11.86 8.49 3.97
N ALA A 11 -10.63 7.99 3.82
CA ALA A 11 -9.43 8.83 3.88
C ALA A 11 -9.44 9.94 2.81
N PHE A 12 -10.01 9.64 1.64
CA PHE A 12 -10.11 10.58 0.53
C PHE A 12 -11.33 11.50 0.60
N LYS A 13 -12.25 11.30 1.56
CA LYS A 13 -13.39 12.19 1.77
C LYS A 13 -13.01 13.33 2.72
N PRO A 14 -13.25 14.60 2.37
CA PRO A 14 -12.77 15.74 3.15
C PRO A 14 -13.34 15.81 4.58
N CYS A 15 -14.60 15.42 4.78
CA CYS A 15 -15.27 15.51 6.08
C CYS A 15 -15.15 14.24 6.94
N ASN A 16 -14.41 13.22 6.50
CA ASN A 16 -14.29 11.99 7.25
C ASN A 16 -13.08 12.03 8.18
N GLU A 17 -13.35 12.03 9.48
CA GLU A 17 -12.35 12.10 10.52
C GLU A 17 -12.34 10.80 11.33
N ILE A 18 -11.15 10.43 11.81
CA ILE A 18 -10.99 9.30 12.72
C ILE A 18 -10.14 9.73 13.92
N GLY A 19 -10.44 9.20 15.11
CA GLY A 19 -9.61 9.42 16.29
C GLY A 19 -8.29 8.65 16.23
N ILE A 20 -7.31 9.07 17.02
CA ILE A 20 -5.94 8.50 17.05
C ILE A 20 -5.92 6.99 17.31
N LYS A 21 -6.79 6.49 18.20
CA LYS A 21 -6.92 5.04 18.47
C LYS A 21 -7.36 4.28 17.22
N ARG A 22 -8.36 4.80 16.50
CA ARG A 22 -8.89 4.19 15.27
C ARG A 22 -7.89 4.28 14.12
N TRP A 23 -7.11 5.35 14.06
CA TRP A 23 -5.97 5.49 13.15
C TRP A 23 -4.89 4.44 13.41
N ALA A 24 -4.52 4.17 14.66
CA ALA A 24 -3.54 3.13 14.99
C ALA A 24 -4.01 1.74 14.54
N TYR A 25 -5.27 1.38 14.81
CA TYR A 25 -5.86 0.12 14.31
C TYR A 25 -5.94 0.05 12.79
N PHE A 26 -6.24 1.17 12.12
CA PHE A 26 -6.26 1.23 10.66
C PHE A 26 -4.85 1.04 10.07
N THR A 27 -3.84 1.65 10.69
CA THR A 27 -2.43 1.51 10.29
C THR A 27 -1.96 0.06 10.45
N LEU A 28 -2.29 -0.59 11.57
CA LEU A 28 -2.00 -2.02 11.78
C LEU A 28 -2.63 -2.90 10.69
N LYS A 29 -3.88 -2.63 10.31
CA LYS A 29 -4.54 -3.34 9.20
C LYS A 29 -3.92 -3.03 7.83
N SER A 30 -3.35 -1.85 7.67
CA SER A 30 -2.63 -1.47 6.46
C SER A 30 -1.30 -2.21 6.33
N PHE A 31 -0.63 -2.55 7.44
CA PHE A 31 0.51 -3.47 7.44
C PHE A 31 0.11 -4.89 7.00
N VAL A 32 -1.05 -5.38 7.42
CA VAL A 32 -1.55 -6.68 6.93
C VAL A 32 -1.79 -6.63 5.42
N LEU A 33 -2.37 -5.52 4.92
CA LEU A 33 -2.54 -5.31 3.48
C LEU A 33 -1.19 -5.26 2.73
N LEU A 34 -0.17 -4.63 3.33
CA LEU A 34 1.19 -4.58 2.78
C LEU A 34 1.76 -6.00 2.59
N ILE A 35 1.67 -6.84 3.61
CA ILE A 35 2.17 -8.21 3.56
C ILE A 35 1.44 -9.00 2.46
N ILE A 36 0.11 -8.87 2.39
CA ILE A 36 -0.69 -9.55 1.36
C ILE A 36 -0.26 -9.11 -0.05
N LEU A 37 -0.12 -7.80 -0.28
CA LEU A 37 0.29 -7.27 -1.58
C LEU A 37 1.70 -7.72 -1.96
N LEU A 38 2.64 -7.71 -1.01
CA LEU A 38 4.01 -8.19 -1.24
C LEU A 38 4.02 -9.66 -1.67
N VAL A 39 3.28 -10.53 -0.96
CA VAL A 39 3.17 -11.96 -1.31
C VAL A 39 2.60 -12.14 -2.72
N ILE A 40 1.55 -11.39 -3.07
CA ILE A 40 0.94 -11.44 -4.41
C ILE A 40 1.94 -10.99 -5.47
N THR A 41 2.65 -9.88 -5.26
CA THR A 41 3.63 -9.39 -6.23
C THR A 41 4.82 -10.34 -6.38
N SER A 42 5.31 -10.94 -5.29
CA SER A 42 6.36 -11.96 -5.36
C SER A 42 5.90 -13.20 -6.13
N ALA A 43 4.67 -13.66 -5.91
CA ALA A 43 4.11 -14.79 -6.64
C ALA A 43 3.94 -14.51 -8.14
N LEU A 44 3.48 -13.29 -8.49
CA LEU A 44 3.37 -12.86 -9.90
C LEU A 44 4.75 -12.76 -10.57
N GLN A 45 5.75 -12.20 -9.88
CA GLN A 45 7.12 -12.18 -10.37
C GLN A 45 7.64 -13.60 -10.62
N TYR A 46 7.38 -14.54 -9.71
CA TYR A 46 7.80 -15.93 -9.85
C TYR A 46 7.11 -16.65 -11.03
N LEU A 47 5.83 -16.34 -11.30
CA LEU A 47 5.13 -16.85 -12.48
C LEU A 47 5.75 -16.31 -13.78
N ILE A 48 6.02 -15.01 -13.86
CA ILE A 48 6.67 -14.40 -15.02
C ILE A 48 8.04 -15.06 -15.26
N ILE A 49 8.77 -15.33 -14.18
CA ILE A 49 10.06 -16.01 -14.18
C ILE A 49 9.97 -17.43 -14.79
N ILE A 50 8.99 -18.24 -14.39
CA ILE A 50 8.83 -19.63 -14.87
C ILE A 50 8.46 -19.69 -16.36
N TYR A 51 7.61 -18.77 -16.83
CA TYR A 51 7.09 -18.80 -18.20
C TYR A 51 7.93 -18.00 -19.20
N SER A 52 8.96 -17.28 -18.75
CA SER A 52 9.87 -16.53 -19.63
C SER A 52 11.09 -17.38 -20.00
N PRO A 53 11.47 -17.48 -21.30
CA PRO A 53 12.67 -18.18 -21.71
C PRO A 53 13.92 -17.52 -21.10
N LEU A 54 14.82 -18.34 -20.55
CA LEU A 54 16.02 -17.98 -19.77
C LEU A 54 16.96 -16.92 -20.42
N PHE A 55 16.82 -16.63 -21.72
CA PHE A 55 17.70 -15.73 -22.47
C PHE A 55 17.28 -14.24 -22.45
N GLU A 56 16.07 -13.89 -22.03
CA GLU A 56 15.63 -12.48 -21.90
C GLU A 56 15.71 -11.93 -20.47
N TYR A 57 16.13 -12.76 -19.50
CA TYR A 57 16.31 -12.37 -18.09
C TYR A 57 17.34 -11.25 -17.86
N VAL A 58 18.15 -10.93 -18.87
CA VAL A 58 19.38 -10.14 -18.75
C VAL A 58 19.18 -8.65 -19.05
N THR A 59 17.95 -8.19 -19.32
CA THR A 59 17.63 -6.77 -19.11
C THR A 59 17.38 -6.51 -17.62
N VAL A 60 18.39 -6.79 -16.81
CA VAL A 60 18.42 -6.65 -15.34
C VAL A 60 17.87 -5.28 -14.88
N ALA A 61 18.07 -4.25 -15.70
CA ALA A 61 17.57 -2.90 -15.47
C ALA A 61 16.03 -2.77 -15.50
N ASP A 62 15.30 -3.54 -16.31
CA ASP A 62 13.84 -3.44 -16.40
C ASP A 62 13.14 -4.22 -15.28
N VAL A 63 13.72 -5.33 -14.84
CA VAL A 63 13.23 -6.09 -13.67
C VAL A 63 13.44 -5.32 -12.37
N GLU A 64 14.58 -4.66 -12.20
CA GLU A 64 14.84 -3.79 -11.05
C GLU A 64 13.88 -2.60 -11.01
N LYS A 65 13.69 -1.90 -12.13
CA LYS A 65 12.75 -0.78 -12.22
C LYS A 65 11.32 -1.21 -11.92
N THR A 66 10.84 -2.29 -12.54
CA THR A 66 9.47 -2.79 -12.33
C THR A 66 9.25 -3.23 -10.89
N THR A 67 10.24 -3.85 -10.24
CA THR A 67 10.18 -4.20 -8.82
C THR A 67 10.12 -2.95 -7.94
N LEU A 68 10.95 -1.95 -8.22
CA LEU A 68 10.98 -0.70 -7.46
C LEU A 68 9.67 0.08 -7.60
N TYR A 69 9.13 0.22 -8.81
CA TYR A 69 7.83 0.85 -9.05
C TYR A 69 6.68 0.09 -8.38
N ALA A 70 6.70 -1.25 -8.42
CA ALA A 70 5.72 -2.07 -7.73
C ALA A 70 5.78 -1.84 -6.21
N LEU A 71 6.98 -1.76 -5.63
CA LEU A 71 7.18 -1.51 -4.21
C LEU A 71 6.69 -0.12 -3.80
N ILE A 72 7.03 0.92 -4.57
CA ILE A 72 6.52 2.29 -4.35
C ILE A 72 4.98 2.30 -4.43
N PHE A 73 4.41 1.65 -5.44
CA PHE A 73 2.96 1.61 -5.62
C PHE A 73 2.27 0.89 -4.45
N ILE A 74 2.80 -0.26 -4.01
CA ILE A 74 2.30 -1.00 -2.86
C ILE A 74 2.37 -0.14 -1.59
N LEU A 75 3.48 0.55 -1.36
CA LEU A 75 3.64 1.46 -0.22
C LEU A 75 2.66 2.63 -0.28
N ALA A 76 2.45 3.21 -1.46
CA ALA A 76 1.49 4.28 -1.66
C ALA A 76 0.07 3.81 -1.36
N VAL A 77 -0.36 2.68 -1.94
CA VAL A 77 -1.70 2.12 -1.73
C VAL A 77 -1.94 1.75 -0.27
N THR A 78 -0.93 1.27 0.44
CA THR A 78 -1.08 0.84 1.84
C THR A 78 -1.05 2.01 2.83
N PHE A 79 -0.12 2.96 2.67
CA PHE A 79 0.13 3.97 3.70
C PHE A 79 -0.40 5.37 3.39
N VAL A 80 -0.65 5.75 2.13
CA VAL A 80 -1.22 7.08 1.80
C VAL A 80 -2.49 7.38 2.61
N PRO A 81 -3.48 6.47 2.72
CA PRO A 81 -4.66 6.73 3.53
C PRO A 81 -4.34 6.97 5.02
N SER A 82 -3.34 6.27 5.56
CA SER A 82 -2.91 6.44 6.95
C SER A 82 -2.24 7.81 7.16
N VAL A 83 -1.38 8.23 6.23
CA VAL A 83 -0.73 9.55 6.25
C VAL A 83 -1.76 10.67 6.14
N VAL A 84 -2.75 10.54 5.25
CA VAL A 84 -3.83 11.53 5.11
C VAL A 84 -4.61 11.70 6.41
N TYR A 85 -4.95 10.59 7.09
CA TYR A 85 -5.60 10.66 8.39
C TYR A 85 -4.71 11.27 9.48
N LEU A 86 -3.42 10.93 9.50
CA LEU A 86 -2.47 11.52 10.45
C LEU A 86 -2.38 13.05 10.27
N LEU A 87 -2.24 13.52 9.03
CA LEU A 87 -2.19 14.95 8.72
C LEU A 87 -3.45 15.68 9.20
N ARG A 88 -4.63 15.10 8.99
CA ARG A 88 -5.89 15.69 9.49
C ARG A 88 -5.94 15.73 11.01
N ILE A 89 -5.48 14.69 11.69
CA ILE A 89 -5.43 14.67 13.16
C ILE A 89 -4.48 15.75 13.68
N ILE A 90 -3.34 15.95 13.04
CA ILE A 90 -2.36 16.99 13.41
C ILE A 90 -2.94 18.39 13.16
N LEU A 91 -3.47 18.65 11.96
CA LEU A 91 -4.07 19.94 11.61
C LEU A 91 -5.21 20.32 12.56
N ARG A 92 -6.02 19.34 12.99
CA ARG A 92 -7.09 19.55 13.98
C ARG A 92 -6.56 19.89 15.38
N LYS A 93 -5.36 19.44 15.76
CA LYS A 93 -4.76 19.78 17.05
C LYS A 93 -4.11 21.17 17.07
N ILE A 94 -3.72 21.69 15.91
CA ILE A 94 -3.06 22.99 15.77
C ILE A 94 -4.09 24.13 15.66
N LYS A 95 -5.29 23.83 15.14
CA LYS A 95 -6.42 24.76 15.02
C LYS A 95 -7.27 24.77 16.28
#